data_AF-A0A2K3IXS9-F1
#
_entry.id   AF-A0A2K3IXS9-F1
#
_cell.length_a   1.000
_cell.length_b   1.000
_cell.length_c   1.000
_cell.angle_alpha   90.00
_cell.angle_beta   90.00
_cell.angle_gamma   90.00
#
_symmetry.space_group_name_H-M   'P 1'
#
loop_
_entity.id
_entity.type
_entity.pdbx_description
1 polymer ?
#
loop_
_entity_poly.entity_id
_entity_poly.type
_entity_poly.pdbx_seq_one_letter_code
_entity_poly.pdbx_strand_id
1 'polypeptide(L)'
;MKNIYKILILLSITILISTNTTNVFGSQNQKSFDNKIILDFSFSKPVIEKSNVDGNIITSVTIQDLPNTHDLRKPVLPVKPVRILLPQGTDVNNIEISHSEEILVGSGFNIQAGGYVVPVSEIVKEDNKPIIAKSSSDLLYSYIGVYTFRGFSILHLNLYPIQYDASNGKISYYNSMKLIVETKNGEINKAFRGNSDDFEIVKNLVDNPDALQTYEIVENMAYNENYKYIIITNNDLKNSDEDYTFQDLIDFKIADGISAKIVTTEEIMSDPDFEVDGAWGDANVANPFYESEITGNIEFFNNKSARIRNFIRYAYTELGTEYVLLGGDADVAVESDNIIPLRGLFANESGLPLNLLTSEEQDDIPSDVYYACLDGNFNYDCDGHFGESPDRNSVAEIDEADLYAEVWIGRCCADSDEEVSNFVMKTLNYAQSGDPYLSEIMFIGEDLGSAFYFQYGGEYKDLMEYLVPSNYNMHKLYDNEGYTWYPNLK
;
A
#
# COMPACT_ATOMS: atom_id res chain seq x y z
N MET A 1 66.08 -68.83 -7.55
CA MET A 1 65.17 -68.31 -8.61
C MET A 1 64.69 -66.92 -8.20
N LYS A 2 64.37 -66.06 -9.19
CA LYS A 2 63.59 -64.79 -9.13
C LYS A 2 63.53 -64.06 -7.76
N ASN A 3 64.32 -62.99 -7.60
CA ASN A 3 63.88 -61.57 -7.66
C ASN A 3 63.15 -61.10 -6.37
N ILE A 4 63.80 -60.39 -5.44
CA ILE A 4 64.02 -58.90 -5.43
C ILE A 4 62.66 -58.19 -5.25
N TYR A 5 62.38 -57.45 -4.16
CA TYR A 5 63.15 -56.30 -3.62
C TYR A 5 63.65 -56.43 -2.16
N LYS A 6 64.35 -55.38 -1.67
CA LYS A 6 65.20 -55.40 -0.47
C LYS A 6 64.55 -54.88 0.82
N ILE A 7 65.06 -55.46 1.91
CA ILE A 7 64.88 -55.16 3.34
C ILE A 7 65.53 -53.82 3.77
N LEU A 8 64.89 -53.17 4.76
CA LEU A 8 65.31 -52.24 5.85
C LEU A 8 66.76 -51.66 5.83
N ILE A 9 67.09 -50.48 6.40
CA ILE A 9 66.71 -49.84 7.69
C ILE A 9 67.10 -48.31 7.63
N LEU A 10 66.96 -47.33 8.55
CA LEU A 10 66.69 -47.18 10.02
C LEU A 10 66.15 -45.73 10.31
N LEU A 11 66.12 -45.33 11.60
CA LEU A 11 65.92 -44.00 12.23
C LEU A 11 66.67 -42.79 11.59
N SER A 12 66.38 -41.50 11.87
CA SER A 12 65.26 -40.81 12.57
C SER A 12 65.44 -39.27 12.53
N ILE A 13 64.36 -38.47 12.56
CA ILE A 13 64.30 -37.15 13.22
C ILE A 13 62.82 -36.74 13.41
N THR A 14 62.50 -36.07 14.52
CA THR A 14 61.17 -35.52 14.84
C THR A 14 61.03 -34.07 14.39
N ILE A 15 59.92 -33.71 13.75
CA ILE A 15 59.48 -32.32 13.55
C ILE A 15 58.01 -32.21 13.95
N LEU A 16 57.67 -31.17 14.71
CA LEU A 16 56.29 -30.81 15.06
C LEU A 16 55.52 -30.40 13.81
N ILE A 17 54.33 -30.98 13.58
CA ILE A 17 53.37 -30.44 12.61
C ILE A 17 52.41 -29.54 13.39
N SER A 18 52.63 -28.23 13.29
CA SER A 18 51.65 -27.23 13.74
C SER A 18 50.45 -27.20 12.81
N THR A 19 49.24 -27.29 13.36
CA THR A 19 47.99 -27.20 12.61
C THR A 19 47.74 -25.79 12.09
N ASN A 20 47.72 -25.63 10.77
CA ASN A 20 47.13 -24.43 10.13
C ASN A 20 45.75 -24.79 9.58
N THR A 21 44.71 -24.47 10.34
CA THR A 21 43.33 -24.40 9.82
C THR A 21 43.19 -23.14 8.98
N THR A 22 43.15 -23.28 7.66
CA THR A 22 42.79 -22.17 6.77
C THR A 22 41.28 -21.99 6.77
N ASN A 23 40.79 -21.05 7.57
CA ASN A 23 39.40 -20.61 7.47
C ASN A 23 39.16 -20.02 6.06
N VAL A 24 38.23 -20.61 5.31
CA VAL A 24 37.72 -20.00 4.08
C VAL A 24 36.76 -18.91 4.50
N PHE A 25 37.26 -17.68 4.66
CA PHE A 25 36.40 -16.50 4.71
C PHE A 25 35.73 -16.35 3.35
N GLY A 26 34.41 -16.48 3.31
CA GLY A 26 33.62 -16.12 2.15
C GLY A 26 33.75 -14.62 1.91
N SER A 27 34.31 -14.23 0.76
CA SER A 27 34.27 -12.84 0.30
C SER A 27 32.86 -12.54 -0.16
N GLN A 28 32.04 -11.91 0.69
CA GLN A 28 30.86 -11.19 0.21
C GLN A 28 31.35 -10.07 -0.70
N ASN A 29 31.23 -10.29 -2.00
CA ASN A 29 31.55 -9.28 -3.00
C ASN A 29 30.42 -8.25 -3.01
N GLN A 30 30.52 -7.24 -2.14
CA GLN A 30 29.71 -6.03 -2.29
C GLN A 30 29.95 -5.48 -3.71
N LYS A 31 28.93 -5.59 -4.57
CA LYS A 31 28.86 -4.80 -5.79
C LYS A 31 28.78 -3.35 -5.33
N SER A 32 29.84 -2.57 -5.59
CA SER A 32 29.73 -1.11 -5.52
C SER A 32 28.82 -0.66 -6.66
N PHE A 33 27.52 -0.62 -6.37
CA PHE A 33 26.62 0.24 -7.12
C PHE A 33 27.04 1.70 -6.91
N ASP A 34 26.58 2.59 -7.77
CA ASP A 34 26.84 4.02 -7.57
C ASP A 34 25.94 4.49 -6.40
N ASN A 35 26.52 5.17 -5.40
CA ASN A 35 25.81 5.64 -4.21
C ASN A 35 24.87 6.84 -4.51
N LYS A 36 24.40 6.97 -5.76
CA LYS A 36 23.62 8.09 -6.29
C LYS A 36 22.59 7.60 -7.31
N ILE A 37 21.31 7.73 -6.97
CA ILE A 37 20.21 7.63 -7.92
C ILE A 37 20.01 9.02 -8.53
N ILE A 38 19.96 9.15 -9.85
CA ILE A 38 19.82 10.43 -10.55
C ILE A 38 18.64 10.35 -11.51
N LEU A 39 17.66 11.26 -11.36
CA LEU A 39 16.47 11.32 -12.20
C LEU A 39 16.30 12.74 -12.78
N ASP A 40 16.06 12.82 -14.09
CA ASP A 40 15.85 14.06 -14.84
C ASP A 40 14.37 14.22 -15.23
N PHE A 41 13.69 15.20 -14.64
CA PHE A 41 12.30 15.54 -14.93
C PHE A 41 12.22 16.78 -15.82
N SER A 42 11.24 16.81 -16.73
CA SER A 42 10.96 17.94 -17.63
C SER A 42 9.48 18.30 -17.58
N PHE A 43 9.18 19.59 -17.58
CA PHE A 43 7.85 20.13 -17.34
C PHE A 43 7.39 21.03 -18.48
N SER A 44 6.14 20.84 -18.94
CA SER A 44 5.53 21.77 -19.89
C SER A 44 5.36 23.15 -19.26
N LYS A 45 5.26 24.20 -20.09
CA LYS A 45 4.84 25.52 -19.59
C LYS A 45 3.48 25.38 -18.88
N PRO A 46 3.28 25.96 -17.68
CA PRO A 46 1.99 25.92 -17.02
C PRO A 46 0.92 26.68 -17.79
N VAL A 47 -0.29 26.12 -17.78
CA VAL A 47 -1.53 26.78 -18.19
C VAL A 47 -2.05 27.57 -16.99
N ILE A 48 -2.58 28.77 -17.28
CA ILE A 48 -3.05 29.72 -16.26
C ILE A 48 -4.49 30.10 -16.62
N GLU A 49 -5.43 29.68 -15.77
CA GLU A 49 -6.85 29.96 -15.94
C GLU A 49 -7.36 30.90 -14.86
N LYS A 50 -8.38 31.70 -15.18
CA LYS A 50 -8.94 32.70 -14.26
C LYS A 50 -10.45 32.61 -14.18
N SER A 51 -10.94 32.24 -13.01
CA SER A 51 -12.35 32.25 -12.65
C SER A 51 -12.71 33.51 -11.85
N ASN A 52 -14.01 33.80 -11.74
CA ASN A 52 -14.54 34.87 -10.89
C ASN A 52 -15.48 34.25 -9.86
N VAL A 53 -15.11 34.33 -8.58
CA VAL A 53 -15.87 33.79 -7.44
C VAL A 53 -16.19 34.96 -6.52
N ASP A 54 -17.48 35.30 -6.41
CA ASP A 54 -18.02 36.42 -5.63
C ASP A 54 -17.31 37.77 -5.85
N GLY A 55 -16.87 38.03 -7.10
CA GLY A 55 -16.16 39.25 -7.49
C GLY A 55 -14.64 39.18 -7.33
N ASN A 56 -14.11 38.10 -6.73
CA ASN A 56 -12.68 37.84 -6.65
C ASN A 56 -12.22 37.08 -7.90
N ILE A 57 -11.22 37.62 -8.59
CA ILE A 57 -10.52 36.88 -9.65
C ILE A 57 -9.59 35.87 -8.97
N ILE A 58 -9.85 34.58 -9.17
CA ILE A 58 -9.04 33.47 -8.67
C ILE A 58 -8.28 32.86 -9.85
N THR A 59 -7.07 32.37 -9.59
CA THR A 59 -6.16 31.80 -10.59
C THR A 59 -5.94 30.32 -10.30
N SER A 60 -6.24 29.49 -11.29
CA SER A 60 -5.80 28.09 -11.33
C SER A 60 -4.52 27.96 -12.15
N VAL A 61 -3.67 27.01 -11.78
CA VAL A 61 -2.41 26.68 -12.45
C VAL A 61 -2.39 25.19 -12.67
N THR A 62 -2.14 24.75 -13.91
CA THR A 62 -2.00 23.33 -14.25
C THR A 62 -0.78 23.12 -15.14
N ILE A 63 -0.18 21.93 -15.04
CA ILE A 63 0.82 21.40 -15.98
C ILE A 63 0.23 20.10 -16.53
N GLN A 64 0.48 19.79 -17.81
CA GLN A 64 -0.06 18.57 -18.40
C GLN A 64 0.49 17.35 -17.64
N ASP A 65 -0.39 16.36 -17.40
CA ASP A 65 -0.06 15.08 -16.76
C ASP A 65 0.48 15.18 -15.30
N LEU A 66 0.30 16.34 -14.64
CA LEU A 66 0.55 16.51 -13.21
C LEU A 66 -0.75 16.77 -12.42
N PRO A 67 -0.93 16.13 -11.24
CA PRO A 67 -1.94 16.56 -10.27
C PRO A 67 -1.53 17.88 -9.59
N ASN A 68 -2.48 18.50 -8.87
CA ASN A 68 -2.22 19.66 -8.01
C ASN A 68 -2.23 19.28 -6.52
N THR A 69 -1.56 20.07 -5.69
CA THR A 69 -1.69 20.04 -4.22
C THR A 69 -3.07 20.51 -3.78
N HIS A 70 -3.59 19.92 -2.69
CA HIS A 70 -4.87 20.32 -2.09
C HIS A 70 -4.78 20.63 -0.59
N ASP A 71 -3.58 20.64 -0.02
CA ASP A 71 -3.24 21.00 1.36
C ASP A 71 -4.05 22.20 1.89
N LEU A 72 -4.77 21.97 2.99
CA LEU A 72 -5.66 22.95 3.62
C LEU A 72 -4.99 24.33 3.78
N ARG A 73 -5.60 25.33 3.15
CA ARG A 73 -5.21 26.77 3.15
C ARG A 73 -3.85 27.09 2.50
N LYS A 74 -3.08 26.12 1.99
CA LYS A 74 -1.87 26.37 1.17
C LYS A 74 -2.23 26.60 -0.31
N PRO A 75 -1.33 27.13 -1.16
CA PRO A 75 -1.54 27.23 -2.60
C PRO A 75 -1.83 25.88 -3.28
N VAL A 76 -2.89 25.83 -4.11
CA VAL A 76 -3.17 24.73 -5.05
C VAL A 76 -2.24 24.89 -6.25
N LEU A 77 -1.24 24.04 -6.38
CA LEU A 77 -0.18 24.13 -7.40
C LEU A 77 0.18 22.74 -7.96
N PRO A 78 0.60 22.63 -9.23
CA PRO A 78 1.11 21.40 -9.82
C PRO A 78 2.25 20.76 -9.02
N VAL A 79 2.17 19.44 -8.86
CA VAL A 79 3.16 18.61 -8.14
C VAL A 79 3.45 17.34 -8.94
N LYS A 80 4.70 16.87 -8.92
CA LYS A 80 5.11 15.58 -9.47
C LYS A 80 5.48 14.64 -8.33
N PRO A 81 4.59 13.71 -7.93
CA PRO A 81 4.95 12.60 -7.06
C PRO A 81 5.99 11.70 -7.73
N VAL A 82 6.98 11.23 -6.98
CA VAL A 82 8.07 10.36 -7.46
C VAL A 82 8.21 9.19 -6.50
N ARG A 83 8.29 7.98 -7.06
CA ARG A 83 8.52 6.73 -6.31
C ARG A 83 9.86 6.14 -6.73
N ILE A 84 10.77 5.97 -5.80
CA ILE A 84 12.17 5.65 -6.07
C ILE A 84 12.55 4.38 -5.33
N LEU A 85 12.70 3.29 -6.07
CA LEU A 85 13.25 2.06 -5.54
C LEU A 85 14.70 2.29 -5.11
N LEU A 86 14.97 2.12 -3.82
CA LEU A 86 16.32 2.15 -3.28
C LEU A 86 17.04 0.83 -3.63
N PRO A 87 18.35 0.84 -3.94
CA PRO A 87 19.13 -0.37 -4.05
C PRO A 87 19.01 -1.26 -2.81
N GLN A 88 18.91 -2.58 -3.01
CA GLN A 88 18.77 -3.55 -1.93
C GLN A 88 19.87 -3.37 -0.86
N GLY A 89 19.49 -3.24 0.41
CA GLY A 89 20.44 -3.01 1.51
C GLY A 89 20.98 -1.58 1.58
N THR A 90 20.27 -0.58 1.07
CA THR A 90 20.66 0.84 1.16
C THR A 90 19.53 1.74 1.60
N ASP A 91 19.90 2.71 2.45
CA ASP A 91 19.03 3.76 2.96
C ASP A 91 19.31 5.09 2.23
N VAL A 92 18.42 6.07 2.41
CA VAL A 92 18.68 7.47 2.05
C VAL A 92 19.79 8.06 2.94
N ASN A 93 20.74 8.76 2.29
CA ASN A 93 21.77 9.57 2.95
C ASN A 93 21.52 11.07 2.81
N ASN A 94 21.12 11.51 1.62
CA ASN A 94 20.94 12.93 1.26
C ASN A 94 20.05 13.05 0.01
N ILE A 95 19.35 14.17 -0.14
CA ILE A 95 18.47 14.46 -1.28
C ILE A 95 18.77 15.88 -1.78
N GLU A 96 19.24 15.97 -3.03
CA GLU A 96 19.56 17.23 -3.69
C GLU A 96 18.68 17.46 -4.91
N ILE A 97 18.09 18.66 -5.02
CA ILE A 97 17.42 19.13 -6.23
C ILE A 97 18.28 20.19 -6.89
N SER A 98 18.50 20.05 -8.19
CA SER A 98 18.96 21.11 -9.07
C SER A 98 17.91 21.35 -10.16
N HIS A 99 17.86 22.54 -10.76
CA HIS A 99 16.78 22.93 -11.67
C HIS A 99 17.26 23.85 -12.78
N SER A 100 16.40 24.11 -13.76
CA SER A 100 16.62 25.08 -14.84
C SER A 100 16.79 26.52 -14.30
N GLU A 101 17.09 27.46 -15.20
CA GLU A 101 16.81 28.88 -14.90
C GLU A 101 15.33 29.07 -14.55
N GLU A 102 15.04 30.04 -13.67
CA GLU A 102 13.68 30.38 -13.24
C GLU A 102 12.92 31.08 -14.38
N ILE A 103 11.84 30.47 -14.90
CA ILE A 103 11.04 31.06 -15.98
C ILE A 103 9.83 31.79 -15.38
N LEU A 104 9.84 33.12 -15.47
CA LEU A 104 8.71 33.96 -15.04
C LEU A 104 7.46 33.70 -15.89
N VAL A 105 6.34 33.36 -15.25
CA VAL A 105 5.02 33.27 -15.88
C VAL A 105 4.31 34.63 -15.84
N GLY A 106 4.44 35.37 -14.74
CA GLY A 106 3.92 36.73 -14.56
C GLY A 106 3.74 37.10 -13.10
N SER A 107 2.97 38.15 -12.82
CA SER A 107 2.61 38.59 -11.46
C SER A 107 1.18 39.13 -11.37
N GLY A 108 0.68 39.40 -10.16
CA GLY A 108 -0.71 39.76 -9.93
C GLY A 108 -1.69 38.59 -10.10
N PHE A 109 -1.24 37.37 -9.79
CA PHE A 109 -2.08 36.18 -9.71
C PHE A 109 -2.54 35.93 -8.27
N ASN A 110 -3.78 35.48 -8.12
CA ASN A 110 -4.40 35.13 -6.85
C ASN A 110 -4.63 33.62 -6.85
N ILE A 111 -3.65 32.83 -6.39
CA ILE A 111 -3.76 31.36 -6.42
C ILE A 111 -4.90 30.89 -5.50
N GLN A 112 -5.67 29.90 -5.95
CA GLN A 112 -6.64 29.20 -5.12
C GLN A 112 -5.95 28.50 -3.94
N ALA A 113 -6.50 28.61 -2.73
CA ALA A 113 -6.06 27.82 -1.59
C ALA A 113 -6.75 26.46 -1.55
N GLY A 114 -6.08 25.46 -0.95
CA GLY A 114 -6.70 24.18 -0.59
C GLY A 114 -7.88 24.44 0.35
N GLY A 115 -9.04 23.87 0.02
CA GLY A 115 -10.22 23.90 0.90
C GLY A 115 -10.11 22.86 2.01
N TYR A 116 -11.17 22.75 2.80
CA TYR A 116 -11.46 21.49 3.49
C TYR A 116 -11.94 20.45 2.45
N VAL A 117 -11.89 19.16 2.79
CA VAL A 117 -12.87 18.21 2.25
C VAL A 117 -14.22 18.63 2.82
N VAL A 118 -15.27 18.69 2.00
CA VAL A 118 -16.54 19.31 2.39
C VAL A 118 -17.70 18.31 2.34
N PRO A 119 -18.52 18.20 3.41
CA PRO A 119 -19.80 17.51 3.39
C PRO A 119 -20.74 18.08 2.34
N VAL A 120 -21.33 17.21 1.53
CA VAL A 120 -22.23 17.63 0.43
C VAL A 120 -23.66 17.93 0.89
N SER A 121 -23.95 17.60 2.16
CA SER A 121 -25.22 17.80 2.84
C SER A 121 -25.44 19.22 3.40
N GLU A 122 -24.42 20.09 3.40
CA GLU A 122 -24.58 21.48 3.85
C GLU A 122 -24.70 22.48 2.70
N ILE A 123 -25.52 23.52 2.94
CA ILE A 123 -25.37 24.81 2.24
C ILE A 123 -23.93 25.27 2.49
N VAL A 124 -23.17 25.52 1.42
CA VAL A 124 -21.78 26.01 1.49
C VAL A 124 -21.70 27.23 2.40
N LYS A 125 -21.27 27.02 3.66
CA LYS A 125 -20.89 28.07 4.59
C LYS A 125 -19.86 28.96 3.90
N GLU A 126 -19.89 30.27 4.13
CA GLU A 126 -19.07 31.21 3.34
C GLU A 126 -17.56 30.90 3.41
N ASP A 127 -17.13 30.24 4.48
CA ASP A 127 -15.76 29.76 4.72
C ASP A 127 -15.26 28.68 3.75
N ASN A 128 -16.16 27.94 3.07
CA ASN A 128 -15.83 26.86 2.12
C ASN A 128 -15.83 27.28 0.65
N LYS A 129 -16.06 28.57 0.35
CA LYS A 129 -15.85 29.11 -1.01
C LYS A 129 -14.35 29.05 -1.36
N PRO A 130 -13.95 28.89 -2.63
CA PRO A 130 -12.56 29.02 -3.04
C PRO A 130 -11.97 30.36 -2.58
N ILE A 131 -10.99 30.32 -1.67
CA ILE A 131 -10.30 31.50 -1.15
C ILE A 131 -8.93 31.68 -1.81
N ILE A 132 -8.38 32.90 -1.72
CA ILE A 132 -7.03 33.21 -2.20
C ILE A 132 -6.00 32.73 -1.18
N ALA A 133 -4.99 31.98 -1.64
CA ALA A 133 -3.89 31.48 -0.83
C ALA A 133 -3.02 32.64 -0.30
N LYS A 134 -2.83 32.65 1.02
CA LYS A 134 -2.13 33.74 1.75
C LYS A 134 -0.64 33.47 1.98
N SER A 135 -0.21 32.22 1.84
CA SER A 135 1.19 31.80 1.89
C SER A 135 1.79 31.71 0.50
N SER A 136 3.08 32.00 0.42
CA SER A 136 3.94 31.67 -0.73
C SER A 136 4.22 30.15 -0.77
N SER A 137 4.77 29.67 -1.89
CA SER A 137 5.40 28.36 -2.00
C SER A 137 6.71 28.48 -2.77
N ASP A 138 7.82 28.20 -2.08
CA ASP A 138 9.21 28.20 -2.57
C ASP A 138 9.92 26.85 -2.31
N LEU A 139 9.15 25.81 -1.98
CA LEU A 139 9.65 24.45 -1.90
C LEU A 139 10.05 23.95 -3.28
N LEU A 140 11.13 23.16 -3.35
CA LEU A 140 11.52 22.40 -4.54
C LEU A 140 11.06 20.94 -4.46
N TYR A 141 11.01 20.38 -3.25
CA TYR A 141 10.50 19.05 -2.97
C TYR A 141 9.93 18.95 -1.55
N SER A 142 9.21 17.87 -1.26
CA SER A 142 9.02 17.37 0.11
C SER A 142 9.46 15.91 0.18
N TYR A 143 10.06 15.54 1.31
CA TYR A 143 10.15 14.13 1.72
C TYR A 143 8.76 13.68 2.19
N ILE A 144 8.40 12.42 1.90
CA ILE A 144 7.17 11.79 2.41
C ILE A 144 7.58 10.66 3.35
N GLY A 145 8.19 9.60 2.81
CA GLY A 145 8.66 8.45 3.58
C GLY A 145 9.57 7.54 2.75
N VAL A 146 10.17 6.55 3.43
CA VAL A 146 10.64 5.32 2.79
C VAL A 146 9.75 4.22 3.32
N TYR A 147 9.10 3.51 2.41
CA TYR A 147 8.11 2.49 2.72
C TYR A 147 8.56 1.14 2.18
N THR A 148 8.06 0.05 2.76
CA THR A 148 8.33 -1.30 2.25
C THR A 148 7.18 -1.69 1.32
N PHE A 149 7.48 -2.50 0.31
CA PHE A 149 6.44 -3.21 -0.44
C PHE A 149 7.03 -4.55 -0.86
N ARG A 150 6.58 -5.64 -0.24
CA ARG A 150 7.07 -7.01 -0.51
C ARG A 150 8.59 -7.17 -0.36
N GLY A 151 9.15 -6.42 0.59
CA GLY A 151 10.59 -6.33 0.86
C GLY A 151 11.40 -5.46 -0.13
N PHE A 152 10.75 -4.74 -1.03
CA PHE A 152 11.38 -3.67 -1.82
C PHE A 152 11.20 -2.31 -1.12
N SER A 153 12.29 -1.58 -0.89
CA SER A 153 12.24 -0.28 -0.18
C SER A 153 12.06 0.88 -1.16
N ILE A 154 10.96 1.64 -1.04
CA ILE A 154 10.57 2.69 -1.98
C ILE A 154 10.53 4.05 -1.28
N LEU A 155 11.40 4.96 -1.70
CA LEU A 155 11.40 6.36 -1.27
C LEU A 155 10.30 7.13 -2.02
N HIS A 156 9.41 7.78 -1.28
CA HIS A 156 8.35 8.65 -1.78
C HIS A 156 8.72 10.13 -1.62
N LEU A 157 8.67 10.88 -2.72
CA LEU A 157 8.92 12.33 -2.76
C LEU A 157 7.83 13.05 -3.57
N ASN A 158 7.59 14.32 -3.25
CA ASN A 158 6.90 15.25 -4.16
C ASN A 158 7.90 16.27 -4.70
N LEU A 159 7.86 16.57 -6.00
CA LEU A 159 8.62 17.65 -6.63
C LEU A 159 7.69 18.81 -7.03
N TYR A 160 8.12 20.05 -6.79
CA TYR A 160 7.33 21.25 -7.01
C TYR A 160 7.93 22.13 -8.13
N PRO A 161 7.47 21.98 -9.39
CA PRO A 161 8.00 22.74 -10.52
C PRO A 161 7.54 24.20 -10.57
N ILE A 162 6.52 24.59 -9.80
CA ILE A 162 6.01 25.96 -9.70
C ILE A 162 6.52 26.63 -8.42
N GLN A 163 6.84 27.92 -8.51
CA GLN A 163 7.12 28.80 -7.38
C GLN A 163 6.09 29.94 -7.36
N TYR A 164 5.60 30.30 -6.17
CA TYR A 164 4.55 31.32 -5.99
C TYR A 164 4.89 32.28 -4.84
N ASP A 165 4.87 33.58 -5.10
CA ASP A 165 5.02 34.63 -4.09
C ASP A 165 3.69 35.35 -3.85
N ALA A 166 3.06 35.08 -2.71
CA ALA A 166 1.76 35.65 -2.35
C ALA A 166 1.80 37.17 -2.06
N SER A 167 2.98 37.78 -1.87
CA SER A 167 3.09 39.22 -1.59
C SER A 167 2.80 40.11 -2.80
N ASN A 168 2.99 39.57 -4.00
CA ASN A 168 2.84 40.28 -5.28
C ASN A 168 2.19 39.41 -6.38
N GLY A 169 1.81 38.17 -6.04
CA GLY A 169 1.18 37.21 -6.95
C GLY A 169 2.10 36.76 -8.09
N LYS A 170 3.43 36.78 -7.91
CA LYS A 170 4.38 36.26 -8.91
C LYS A 170 4.24 34.74 -9.00
N ILE A 171 4.15 34.24 -10.23
CA ILE A 171 4.30 32.83 -10.57
C ILE A 171 5.53 32.66 -11.46
N SER A 172 6.35 31.68 -11.15
CA SER A 172 7.46 31.20 -11.98
C SER A 172 7.51 29.68 -11.98
N TYR A 173 8.25 29.10 -12.91
CA TYR A 173 8.42 27.66 -13.00
C TYR A 173 9.81 27.25 -13.50
N TYR A 174 10.18 26.01 -13.21
CA TYR A 174 11.35 25.35 -13.80
C TYR A 174 10.89 24.42 -14.92
N ASN A 175 11.52 24.48 -16.10
CA ASN A 175 11.19 23.58 -17.20
C ASN A 175 11.91 22.23 -17.11
N SER A 176 12.92 22.11 -16.25
CA SER A 176 13.48 20.84 -15.82
C SER A 176 13.97 20.89 -14.37
N MET A 177 13.91 19.73 -13.72
CA MET A 177 14.45 19.50 -12.37
C MET A 177 15.20 18.17 -12.36
N LYS A 178 16.40 18.18 -11.80
CA LYS A 178 17.25 17.01 -11.58
C LYS A 178 17.27 16.68 -10.10
N LEU A 179 16.77 15.51 -9.78
CA LEU A 179 16.85 14.90 -8.46
C LEU A 179 18.09 14.02 -8.36
N ILE A 180 18.81 14.13 -7.25
CA ILE A 180 19.91 13.26 -6.87
C ILE A 180 19.60 12.74 -5.46
N VAL A 181 19.40 11.44 -5.32
CA VAL A 181 19.31 10.75 -4.02
C VAL A 181 20.64 10.07 -3.76
N GLU A 182 21.38 10.52 -2.75
CA GLU A 182 22.56 9.79 -2.27
C GLU A 182 22.12 8.68 -1.33
N THR A 183 22.76 7.52 -1.41
CA THR A 183 22.49 6.37 -0.54
C THR A 183 23.67 5.99 0.36
N LYS A 184 23.34 5.43 1.52
CA LYS A 184 24.26 4.83 2.50
C LYS A 184 23.92 3.34 2.65
N ASN A 185 24.84 2.55 3.20
CA ASN A 185 24.53 1.16 3.56
C ASN A 185 23.43 1.15 4.64
N GLY A 186 22.39 0.33 4.41
CA GLY A 186 21.32 0.02 5.37
C GLY A 186 21.31 -1.48 5.68
N GLU A 187 20.15 -2.00 6.08
CA GLU A 187 19.91 -3.45 6.19
C GLU A 187 19.10 -3.98 4.99
N ILE A 188 19.21 -5.29 4.71
CA ILE A 188 18.39 -5.94 3.68
C ILE A 188 17.08 -6.38 4.34
N ASN A 189 15.94 -5.90 3.84
CA ASN A 189 14.63 -6.32 4.34
C ASN A 189 14.48 -7.85 4.24
N LYS A 190 14.11 -8.48 5.36
CA LYS A 190 14.08 -9.94 5.54
C LYS A 190 12.83 -10.59 4.90
N ALA A 191 11.77 -9.81 4.64
CA ALA A 191 10.55 -10.24 3.97
C ALA A 191 10.66 -10.20 2.42
N PHE A 192 11.83 -9.86 1.87
CA PHE A 192 12.10 -9.95 0.45
C PHE A 192 12.16 -11.41 -0.03
N ARG A 193 11.05 -11.91 -0.54
CA ARG A 193 10.89 -13.28 -1.05
C ARG A 193 11.31 -13.50 -2.51
N GLY A 194 11.62 -12.44 -3.25
CA GLY A 194 12.14 -12.50 -4.63
C GLY A 194 11.20 -13.10 -5.70
N ASN A 195 9.89 -13.07 -5.50
CA ASN A 195 8.90 -13.60 -6.45
C ASN A 195 8.85 -12.78 -7.76
N SER A 196 8.80 -13.44 -8.92
CA SER A 196 8.80 -12.79 -10.24
C SER A 196 7.66 -11.81 -10.46
N ASP A 197 6.51 -12.12 -9.86
CA ASP A 197 5.29 -11.37 -10.08
C ASP A 197 5.33 -10.05 -9.30
N ASP A 198 5.97 -10.06 -8.12
CA ASP A 198 6.27 -8.86 -7.33
C ASP A 198 7.27 -7.93 -8.05
N PHE A 199 8.31 -8.51 -8.68
CA PHE A 199 9.25 -7.75 -9.52
C PHE A 199 8.55 -6.99 -10.66
N GLU A 200 7.62 -7.62 -11.37
CA GLU A 200 6.87 -6.96 -12.46
C GLU A 200 5.86 -5.91 -11.93
N ILE A 201 5.30 -6.08 -10.73
CA ILE A 201 4.48 -5.02 -10.11
C ILE A 201 5.35 -3.80 -9.75
N VAL A 202 6.46 -3.99 -9.02
CA VAL A 202 7.35 -2.90 -8.60
C VAL A 202 7.94 -2.15 -9.81
N LYS A 203 8.31 -2.88 -10.87
CA LYS A 203 8.78 -2.33 -12.16
C LYS A 203 7.81 -1.35 -12.82
N ASN A 204 6.51 -1.51 -12.62
CA ASN A 204 5.47 -0.60 -13.12
C ASN A 204 5.06 0.47 -12.09
N LEU A 205 5.52 0.36 -10.85
CA LEU A 205 5.20 1.26 -9.74
C LEU A 205 6.17 2.45 -9.61
N VAL A 206 7.46 2.25 -9.92
CA VAL A 206 8.56 3.18 -9.61
C VAL A 206 9.11 3.93 -10.82
N ASP A 207 9.61 5.15 -10.62
CA ASP A 207 10.21 6.00 -11.67
C ASP A 207 11.63 5.51 -12.12
N ASN A 208 12.23 4.54 -11.41
CA ASN A 208 13.61 4.08 -11.64
C ASN A 208 13.78 2.53 -11.70
N PRO A 209 13.02 1.79 -12.54
CA PRO A 209 12.97 0.33 -12.50
C PRO A 209 14.31 -0.40 -12.70
N ASP A 210 15.33 0.25 -13.28
CA ASP A 210 16.69 -0.28 -13.36
C ASP A 210 17.31 -0.63 -11.99
N ALA A 211 16.81 -0.04 -10.89
CA ALA A 211 17.24 -0.40 -9.53
C ALA A 211 16.88 -1.84 -9.13
N LEU A 212 15.92 -2.50 -9.81
CA LEU A 212 15.58 -3.91 -9.58
C LEU A 212 16.77 -4.85 -9.80
N GLN A 213 17.76 -4.48 -10.62
CA GLN A 213 18.98 -5.28 -10.84
C GLN A 213 19.90 -5.38 -9.59
N THR A 214 19.57 -4.66 -8.52
CA THR A 214 20.26 -4.70 -7.23
C THR A 214 19.69 -5.76 -6.29
N TYR A 215 18.45 -6.20 -6.50
CA TYR A 215 17.74 -7.13 -5.64
C TYR A 215 18.12 -8.57 -5.99
N GLU A 216 19.01 -9.15 -5.18
CA GLU A 216 19.41 -10.55 -5.27
C GLU A 216 18.76 -11.36 -4.14
N ILE A 217 18.42 -12.62 -4.42
CA ILE A 217 17.91 -13.56 -3.40
C ILE A 217 19.10 -13.99 -2.54
N VAL A 218 19.22 -13.38 -1.35
CA VAL A 218 20.36 -13.58 -0.43
C VAL A 218 20.31 -14.96 0.22
N GLU A 219 19.12 -15.44 0.56
CA GLU A 219 18.87 -16.78 1.09
C GLU A 219 17.84 -17.50 0.21
N ASN A 220 18.10 -18.76 -0.13
CA ASN A 220 17.13 -19.56 -0.88
C ASN A 220 15.97 -19.95 0.05
N MET A 221 14.91 -19.15 0.06
CA MET A 221 13.58 -19.52 0.59
C MET A 221 12.98 -20.64 -0.27
N ALA A 222 13.50 -21.86 -0.07
CA ALA A 222 12.97 -23.08 -0.65
C ALA A 222 11.75 -23.52 0.17
N TYR A 223 10.60 -22.91 -0.13
CA TYR A 223 9.29 -23.23 0.47
C TYR A 223 9.10 -24.75 0.63
N ASN A 224 8.97 -25.22 1.88
CA ASN A 224 8.80 -26.65 2.17
C ASN A 224 7.40 -27.16 1.79
N GLU A 225 6.39 -26.32 1.97
CA GLU A 225 5.05 -26.41 1.40
C GLU A 225 4.77 -25.09 0.67
N ASN A 226 3.94 -25.08 -0.38
CA ASN A 226 3.60 -23.86 -1.12
C ASN A 226 2.09 -23.76 -1.32
N TYR A 227 1.50 -22.65 -0.92
CA TYR A 227 0.07 -22.36 -1.05
C TYR A 227 -0.14 -20.88 -1.43
N LYS A 228 -0.26 -20.60 -2.74
CA LYS A 228 -0.54 -19.26 -3.26
C LYS A 228 -1.87 -18.68 -2.74
N TYR A 229 -2.86 -19.52 -2.43
CA TYR A 229 -4.20 -19.11 -1.99
C TYR A 229 -4.61 -19.79 -0.68
N ILE A 230 -4.84 -19.03 0.40
CA ILE A 230 -5.29 -19.58 1.69
C ILE A 230 -6.68 -19.06 2.05
N ILE A 231 -7.54 -19.93 2.58
CA ILE A 231 -8.78 -19.52 3.26
C ILE A 231 -8.53 -19.60 4.77
N ILE A 232 -8.78 -18.52 5.50
CA ILE A 232 -8.77 -18.49 6.97
C ILE A 232 -10.22 -18.37 7.45
N THR A 233 -10.68 -19.31 8.26
CA THR A 233 -12.09 -19.38 8.75
C THR A 233 -12.16 -20.11 10.11
N ASN A 234 -13.32 -20.35 10.70
CA ASN A 234 -13.42 -21.19 11.92
C ASN A 234 -13.52 -22.69 11.57
N ASN A 235 -13.54 -23.57 12.57
CA ASN A 235 -13.82 -25.00 12.31
C ASN A 235 -15.23 -25.23 11.78
N ASP A 236 -16.23 -24.46 12.20
CA ASP A 236 -17.63 -24.73 11.83
C ASP A 236 -17.85 -24.53 10.32
N LEU A 237 -17.56 -23.36 9.77
CA LEU A 237 -17.66 -23.07 8.33
C LEU A 237 -16.67 -23.90 7.47
N LYS A 238 -15.56 -24.39 8.05
CA LYS A 238 -14.65 -25.35 7.39
C LYS A 238 -15.26 -26.76 7.27
N ASN A 239 -16.14 -27.15 8.19
CA ASN A 239 -16.76 -28.47 8.26
C ASN A 239 -18.24 -28.48 7.80
N SER A 240 -18.70 -27.40 7.19
CA SER A 240 -20.00 -27.24 6.52
C SER A 240 -20.41 -28.47 5.70
N ASP A 241 -21.68 -28.90 5.79
CA ASP A 241 -22.25 -30.01 5.01
C ASP A 241 -23.25 -29.57 3.93
N GLU A 242 -23.24 -28.28 3.57
CA GLU A 242 -24.00 -27.67 2.48
C GLU A 242 -23.54 -28.07 1.06
N ASP A 243 -24.40 -27.82 0.06
CA ASP A 243 -24.17 -28.17 -1.37
C ASP A 243 -22.92 -27.51 -1.99
N TYR A 244 -22.38 -26.45 -1.38
CA TYR A 244 -21.14 -25.78 -1.77
C TYR A 244 -20.37 -25.35 -0.52
N THR A 245 -19.09 -25.71 -0.42
CA THR A 245 -18.26 -25.46 0.78
C THR A 245 -16.98 -24.70 0.44
N PHE A 246 -16.27 -24.20 1.46
CA PHE A 246 -14.90 -23.70 1.23
C PHE A 246 -13.95 -24.78 0.66
N GLN A 247 -14.22 -26.08 0.85
CA GLN A 247 -13.43 -27.14 0.22
C GLN A 247 -13.65 -27.20 -1.30
N ASP A 248 -14.89 -26.99 -1.79
CA ASP A 248 -15.15 -26.91 -3.23
C ASP A 248 -14.46 -25.72 -3.89
N LEU A 249 -14.33 -24.60 -3.16
CA LEU A 249 -13.55 -23.44 -3.62
C LEU A 249 -12.05 -23.76 -3.69
N ILE A 250 -11.50 -24.48 -2.70
CA ILE A 250 -10.11 -24.95 -2.70
C ILE A 250 -9.86 -25.95 -3.84
N ASP A 251 -10.72 -26.94 -4.01
CA ASP A 251 -10.60 -27.95 -5.06
C ASP A 251 -10.68 -27.33 -6.46
N PHE A 252 -11.53 -26.31 -6.65
CA PHE A 252 -11.57 -25.52 -7.88
C PHE A 252 -10.27 -24.73 -8.11
N LYS A 253 -9.70 -24.08 -7.08
CA LYS A 253 -8.41 -23.37 -7.20
C LYS A 253 -7.27 -24.33 -7.55
N ILE A 254 -7.23 -25.51 -6.93
CA ILE A 254 -6.24 -26.55 -7.22
C ILE A 254 -6.42 -27.11 -8.65
N ALA A 255 -7.65 -27.27 -9.12
CA ALA A 255 -7.94 -27.69 -10.49
C ALA A 255 -7.49 -26.65 -11.55
N ASP A 256 -7.53 -25.36 -11.22
CA ASP A 256 -7.01 -24.24 -12.03
C ASP A 256 -5.48 -24.06 -11.89
N GLY A 257 -4.81 -24.92 -11.12
CA GLY A 257 -3.36 -24.92 -10.93
C GLY A 257 -2.84 -23.99 -9.82
N ILE A 258 -3.72 -23.39 -9.01
CA ILE A 258 -3.38 -22.55 -7.87
C ILE A 258 -3.26 -23.43 -6.62
N SER A 259 -2.08 -23.50 -6.01
CA SER A 259 -1.87 -24.22 -4.75
C SER A 259 -2.67 -23.57 -3.63
N ALA A 260 -3.54 -24.34 -2.95
CA ALA A 260 -4.49 -23.77 -1.99
C ALA A 260 -4.75 -24.66 -0.75
N LYS A 261 -5.15 -24.03 0.36
CA LYS A 261 -5.42 -24.69 1.67
C LYS A 261 -6.43 -23.90 2.53
N ILE A 262 -7.20 -24.59 3.37
CA ILE A 262 -7.97 -23.99 4.48
C ILE A 262 -7.17 -24.12 5.78
N VAL A 263 -7.03 -23.02 6.51
CA VAL A 263 -6.47 -22.97 7.87
C VAL A 263 -7.54 -22.39 8.81
N THR A 264 -7.68 -22.90 10.04
CA THR A 264 -8.66 -22.35 10.98
C THR A 264 -8.10 -21.33 11.95
N THR A 265 -8.97 -20.45 12.45
CA THR A 265 -8.61 -19.56 13.57
C THR A 265 -8.20 -20.34 14.80
N GLU A 266 -8.74 -21.54 15.02
CA GLU A 266 -8.42 -22.39 16.15
C GLU A 266 -7.09 -23.14 15.96
N GLU A 267 -6.72 -23.47 14.73
CA GLU A 267 -5.34 -23.89 14.39
C GLU A 267 -4.37 -22.74 14.74
N ILE A 268 -4.60 -21.53 14.22
CA ILE A 268 -3.76 -20.32 14.46
C ILE A 268 -3.66 -19.95 15.95
N MET A 269 -4.79 -19.91 16.66
CA MET A 269 -4.87 -19.54 18.08
C MET A 269 -4.36 -20.65 19.01
N SER A 270 -4.05 -21.85 18.49
CA SER A 270 -3.39 -22.92 19.24
C SER A 270 -1.87 -22.95 19.08
N ASP A 271 -1.33 -22.23 18.08
CA ASP A 271 0.09 -22.28 17.73
C ASP A 271 0.86 -21.11 18.38
N PRO A 272 1.85 -21.38 19.26
CA PRO A 272 2.62 -20.34 19.93
C PRO A 272 3.54 -19.55 18.97
N ASP A 273 3.84 -20.04 17.76
CA ASP A 273 4.67 -19.28 16.82
C ASP A 273 3.98 -18.01 16.29
N PHE A 274 2.65 -17.88 16.47
CA PHE A 274 1.87 -16.68 16.14
C PHE A 274 1.53 -15.81 17.36
N GLU A 275 1.87 -16.23 18.58
CA GLU A 275 1.75 -15.39 19.78
C GLU A 275 2.72 -14.19 19.70
N VAL A 276 2.44 -13.16 20.49
CA VAL A 276 3.15 -11.86 20.44
C VAL A 276 4.68 -11.95 20.56
N ASP A 277 5.20 -12.91 21.34
CA ASP A 277 6.63 -13.23 21.48
C ASP A 277 7.07 -14.51 20.73
N GLY A 278 6.18 -15.09 19.93
CA GLY A 278 6.41 -16.24 19.06
C GLY A 278 7.27 -15.93 17.83
N ALA A 279 7.56 -16.94 17.01
CA ALA A 279 8.42 -16.81 15.82
C ALA A 279 8.00 -15.67 14.85
N TRP A 280 6.70 -15.41 14.73
CA TRP A 280 6.09 -14.40 13.85
C TRP A 280 5.38 -13.27 14.61
N GLY A 281 5.58 -13.20 15.93
CA GLY A 281 4.97 -12.20 16.81
C GLY A 281 5.53 -10.78 16.63
N ASP A 282 4.72 -9.77 16.93
CA ASP A 282 5.10 -8.35 16.81
C ASP A 282 6.22 -7.93 17.80
N ALA A 283 6.42 -8.63 18.93
CA ALA A 283 7.49 -8.33 19.88
C ALA A 283 8.83 -9.02 19.57
N ASN A 284 8.87 -9.88 18.55
CA ASN A 284 10.05 -10.69 18.24
C ASN A 284 10.97 -9.99 17.23
N VAL A 285 12.12 -9.49 17.68
CA VAL A 285 13.16 -8.84 16.84
C VAL A 285 13.74 -9.72 15.71
N ALA A 286 13.48 -11.03 15.72
CA ALA A 286 13.86 -11.95 14.65
C ALA A 286 12.79 -12.06 13.54
N ASN A 287 11.54 -11.64 13.80
CA ASN A 287 10.45 -11.58 12.83
C ASN A 287 10.90 -10.72 11.62
N PRO A 288 10.73 -11.19 10.37
CA PRO A 288 11.09 -10.43 9.18
C PRO A 288 10.46 -9.03 9.06
N PHE A 289 9.32 -8.83 9.72
CA PHE A 289 8.46 -7.63 9.66
C PHE A 289 8.57 -6.71 10.90
N TYR A 290 9.52 -6.97 11.81
CA TYR A 290 9.69 -6.18 13.03
C TYR A 290 10.30 -4.80 12.73
N GLU A 291 9.65 -3.73 13.19
CA GLU A 291 10.16 -2.35 13.12
C GLU A 291 10.29 -1.64 14.48
N SER A 292 9.39 -1.89 15.44
CA SER A 292 9.25 -1.12 16.69
C SER A 292 9.04 -2.01 17.94
N GLU A 293 9.54 -1.56 19.09
CA GLU A 293 9.47 -2.29 20.37
C GLU A 293 8.09 -2.09 21.04
N ILE A 294 7.40 -3.19 21.39
CA ILE A 294 6.15 -3.10 22.14
C ILE A 294 6.44 -2.71 23.59
N THR A 295 6.10 -1.47 23.96
CA THR A 295 6.30 -0.92 25.31
C THR A 295 5.01 -0.71 26.11
N GLY A 296 3.85 -0.76 25.45
CA GLY A 296 2.51 -0.55 26.03
C GLY A 296 1.74 -1.84 26.31
N ASN A 297 0.45 -1.87 25.95
CA ASN A 297 -0.43 -2.99 26.29
C ASN A 297 -0.29 -4.18 25.33
N ILE A 298 0.49 -5.17 25.74
CA ILE A 298 0.81 -6.37 24.95
C ILE A 298 -0.42 -7.16 24.44
N GLU A 299 -1.57 -7.09 25.11
CA GLU A 299 -2.80 -7.76 24.70
C GLU A 299 -3.35 -7.25 23.35
N PHE A 300 -3.05 -6.01 22.96
CA PHE A 300 -3.43 -5.48 21.63
C PHE A 300 -2.69 -6.16 20.47
N PHE A 301 -1.56 -6.81 20.77
CA PHE A 301 -0.65 -7.49 19.84
C PHE A 301 -0.66 -9.02 20.01
N ASN A 302 -1.45 -9.56 20.95
CA ASN A 302 -1.64 -11.00 21.16
C ASN A 302 -3.09 -11.48 20.92
N ASN A 303 -4.00 -10.56 20.60
CA ASN A 303 -5.40 -10.87 20.33
C ASN A 303 -5.59 -11.61 18.98
N LYS A 304 -6.83 -12.06 18.73
CA LYS A 304 -7.18 -12.87 17.55
C LYS A 304 -6.83 -12.21 16.21
N SER A 305 -6.94 -10.88 16.05
CA SER A 305 -6.53 -10.22 14.79
C SER A 305 -5.01 -10.14 14.65
N ALA A 306 -4.27 -9.84 15.72
CA ALA A 306 -2.81 -9.86 15.68
C ALA A 306 -2.26 -11.26 15.35
N ARG A 307 -2.78 -12.31 15.99
CA ARG A 307 -2.34 -13.70 15.72
C ARG A 307 -2.71 -14.18 14.31
N ILE A 308 -3.84 -13.74 13.74
CA ILE A 308 -4.15 -13.99 12.32
C ILE A 308 -3.16 -13.26 11.40
N ARG A 309 -2.81 -11.99 11.68
CA ARG A 309 -1.78 -11.26 10.91
C ARG A 309 -0.40 -11.94 11.00
N ASN A 310 -0.03 -12.48 12.17
CA ASN A 310 1.21 -13.23 12.39
C ASN A 310 1.24 -14.56 11.60
N PHE A 311 0.10 -15.26 11.49
CA PHE A 311 -0.03 -16.38 10.57
C PHE A 311 0.10 -15.95 9.09
N ILE A 312 -0.48 -14.81 8.71
CA ILE A 312 -0.38 -14.30 7.32
C ILE A 312 1.07 -13.91 6.96
N ARG A 313 1.84 -13.35 7.90
CA ARG A 313 3.29 -13.14 7.76
C ARG A 313 4.01 -14.44 7.41
N TYR A 314 3.83 -15.48 8.22
CA TYR A 314 4.35 -16.82 7.96
C TYR A 314 3.89 -17.39 6.61
N ALA A 315 2.62 -17.22 6.24
CA ALA A 315 2.10 -17.70 4.97
C ALA A 315 2.77 -17.01 3.76
N TYR A 316 2.99 -15.70 3.84
CA TYR A 316 3.67 -14.93 2.79
C TYR A 316 5.16 -15.32 2.63
N THR A 317 5.90 -15.56 3.73
CA THR A 317 7.35 -15.88 3.75
C THR A 317 7.70 -17.35 3.59
N GLU A 318 6.94 -18.27 4.18
CA GLU A 318 7.27 -19.71 4.28
C GLU A 318 6.36 -20.61 3.44
N LEU A 319 5.18 -20.12 3.04
CA LEU A 319 4.24 -20.83 2.14
C LEU A 319 4.11 -20.16 0.75
N GLY A 320 4.73 -19.00 0.54
CA GLY A 320 4.68 -18.25 -0.72
C GLY A 320 3.27 -17.75 -1.06
N THR A 321 2.45 -17.43 -0.06
CA THR A 321 1.06 -17.01 -0.24
C THR A 321 0.96 -15.64 -0.91
N GLU A 322 0.05 -15.53 -1.89
CA GLU A 322 -0.21 -14.33 -2.67
C GLU A 322 -1.61 -13.77 -2.42
N TYR A 323 -2.56 -14.64 -2.03
CA TYR A 323 -3.93 -14.26 -1.72
C TYR A 323 -4.43 -14.96 -0.46
N VAL A 324 -5.12 -14.23 0.42
CA VAL A 324 -5.86 -14.78 1.56
C VAL A 324 -7.34 -14.37 1.46
N LEU A 325 -8.23 -15.36 1.55
CA LEU A 325 -9.66 -15.15 1.77
C LEU A 325 -9.97 -15.30 3.25
N LEU A 326 -10.48 -14.23 3.86
CA LEU A 326 -11.04 -14.24 5.20
C LEU A 326 -12.49 -14.74 5.13
N GLY A 327 -12.74 -15.98 5.57
CA GLY A 327 -14.06 -16.62 5.59
C GLY A 327 -14.73 -16.46 6.94
N GLY A 328 -15.63 -15.48 7.07
CA GLY A 328 -16.27 -15.10 8.32
C GLY A 328 -16.49 -13.59 8.40
N ASP A 329 -17.56 -13.15 9.05
CA ASP A 329 -17.70 -11.74 9.41
C ASP A 329 -16.90 -11.39 10.70
N ALA A 330 -17.07 -10.15 11.17
CA ALA A 330 -16.33 -9.53 12.25
C ALA A 330 -17.27 -8.95 13.33
N ASP A 331 -18.36 -9.65 13.68
CA ASP A 331 -19.35 -9.13 14.64
C ASP A 331 -18.73 -8.87 16.03
N VAL A 332 -18.56 -7.59 16.36
CA VAL A 332 -17.99 -7.15 17.65
C VAL A 332 -19.01 -7.22 18.80
N ALA A 333 -20.31 -7.33 18.48
CA ALA A 333 -21.40 -7.47 19.45
C ALA A 333 -21.71 -8.94 19.80
N VAL A 334 -21.38 -9.91 18.93
CA VAL A 334 -21.62 -11.34 19.17
C VAL A 334 -20.32 -12.15 19.02
N GLU A 335 -19.73 -12.54 20.15
CA GLU A 335 -18.39 -13.18 20.21
C GLU A 335 -18.26 -14.49 19.41
N SER A 336 -19.34 -15.27 19.27
CA SER A 336 -19.36 -16.48 18.44
C SER A 336 -19.27 -16.19 16.93
N ASP A 337 -19.79 -15.03 16.54
CA ASP A 337 -20.00 -14.61 15.16
C ASP A 337 -18.86 -13.65 14.72
N ASN A 338 -17.95 -13.33 15.66
CA ASN A 338 -16.66 -12.67 15.43
C ASN A 338 -15.63 -13.65 14.81
N ILE A 339 -15.98 -14.24 13.68
CA ILE A 339 -15.26 -15.36 13.06
C ILE A 339 -13.87 -14.91 12.59
N ILE A 340 -13.77 -13.78 11.87
CA ILE A 340 -12.50 -13.13 11.55
C ILE A 340 -12.58 -11.65 11.99
N PRO A 341 -12.06 -11.28 13.17
CA PRO A 341 -12.14 -9.92 13.67
C PRO A 341 -11.51 -8.90 12.71
N LEU A 342 -12.03 -7.68 12.75
CA LEU A 342 -11.43 -6.50 12.12
C LEU A 342 -10.29 -5.93 12.99
N ARG A 343 -9.49 -5.04 12.40
CA ARG A 343 -8.72 -4.02 13.13
C ARG A 343 -9.28 -2.67 12.70
N GLY A 344 -9.59 -1.80 13.65
CA GLY A 344 -9.86 -0.40 13.35
C GLY A 344 -8.55 0.31 13.04
N LEU A 345 -8.50 1.13 11.99
CA LEU A 345 -7.36 2.00 11.68
C LEU A 345 -7.76 3.45 11.85
N PHE A 346 -6.92 4.20 12.57
CA PHE A 346 -7.20 5.56 12.99
C PHE A 346 -7.30 6.51 11.81
N ALA A 347 -8.46 7.12 11.63
CA ALA A 347 -8.69 8.11 10.58
C ALA A 347 -9.18 9.44 11.15
N ASN A 348 -8.66 10.54 10.60
CA ASN A 348 -9.17 11.87 10.87
C ASN A 348 -10.35 12.17 9.94
N GLU A 349 -11.56 12.17 10.49
CA GLU A 349 -12.81 12.37 9.74
C GLU A 349 -13.14 13.85 9.46
N SER A 350 -12.25 14.79 9.78
CA SER A 350 -12.43 16.24 9.61
C SER A 350 -12.89 16.64 8.20
N GLY A 351 -14.20 16.88 8.03
CA GLY A 351 -14.80 17.28 6.76
C GLY A 351 -15.35 16.13 5.90
N LEU A 352 -15.36 14.89 6.40
CA LEU A 352 -16.17 13.82 5.83
C LEU A 352 -17.68 14.10 6.01
N PRO A 353 -18.54 13.63 5.09
CA PRO A 353 -19.97 13.97 5.06
C PRO A 353 -20.83 13.35 6.19
N LEU A 354 -20.23 12.92 7.30
CA LEU A 354 -20.85 12.06 8.30
C LEU A 354 -21.68 12.84 9.33
N ASN A 355 -21.08 13.75 10.10
CA ASN A 355 -21.71 14.37 11.28
C ASN A 355 -22.00 15.89 11.19
N LEU A 356 -21.82 16.53 10.03
CA LEU A 356 -22.03 17.98 9.79
C LEU A 356 -21.14 18.92 10.65
N LEU A 357 -20.16 18.38 11.38
CA LEU A 357 -19.23 19.12 12.21
C LEU A 357 -18.02 19.58 11.39
N THR A 358 -17.49 20.75 11.74
CA THR A 358 -16.21 21.28 11.21
C THR A 358 -15.14 21.33 12.30
N SER A 359 -15.32 20.55 13.36
CA SER A 359 -14.31 20.25 14.37
C SER A 359 -13.46 19.06 13.93
N GLU A 360 -12.37 18.82 14.64
CA GLU A 360 -11.65 17.56 14.50
C GLU A 360 -12.48 16.41 15.10
N GLU A 361 -12.56 15.33 14.34
CA GLU A 361 -13.31 14.09 14.61
C GLU A 361 -12.41 12.94 14.15
N GLN A 362 -12.35 11.86 14.94
CA GLN A 362 -11.36 10.79 14.83
C GLN A 362 -12.06 9.47 15.19
N ASP A 363 -11.91 8.43 14.38
CA ASP A 363 -12.49 7.10 14.63
C ASP A 363 -11.57 5.98 14.08
N ASP A 364 -11.72 4.78 14.62
CA ASP A 364 -10.90 3.61 14.30
C ASP A 364 -11.59 2.77 13.21
N ILE A 365 -11.47 3.22 11.95
CA ILE A 365 -12.21 2.71 10.79
C ILE A 365 -11.96 1.20 10.57
N PRO A 366 -13.00 0.35 10.56
CA PRO A 366 -12.90 -1.07 10.27
C PRO A 366 -12.15 -1.39 8.96
N SER A 367 -11.05 -2.13 9.06
CA SER A 367 -10.16 -2.35 7.93
C SER A 367 -9.51 -3.73 7.90
N ASP A 368 -9.55 -4.36 6.73
CA ASP A 368 -8.75 -5.55 6.40
C ASP A 368 -7.35 -5.18 5.85
N VAL A 369 -7.01 -3.88 5.71
CA VAL A 369 -5.66 -3.43 5.30
C VAL A 369 -4.59 -3.89 6.30
N TYR A 370 -4.95 -3.99 7.59
CA TYR A 370 -4.11 -4.60 8.63
C TYR A 370 -3.69 -6.05 8.32
N TYR A 371 -4.50 -6.81 7.57
CA TYR A 371 -4.15 -8.16 7.13
C TYR A 371 -3.39 -8.19 5.80
N ALA A 372 -3.47 -7.13 4.99
CA ALA A 372 -2.83 -7.03 3.69
C ALA A 372 -1.38 -6.53 3.78
N CYS A 373 -1.16 -5.54 4.64
CA CYS A 373 0.12 -4.88 4.92
C CYS A 373 0.76 -5.54 6.15
N LEU A 374 1.99 -6.04 6.02
CA LEU A 374 2.56 -6.97 7.01
C LEU A 374 3.74 -6.42 7.80
N ASP A 375 4.44 -5.42 7.27
CA ASP A 375 5.50 -4.68 7.95
C ASP A 375 4.96 -3.86 9.15
N GLY A 376 5.82 -3.61 10.14
CA GLY A 376 5.48 -2.86 11.36
C GLY A 376 4.46 -3.55 12.28
N ASN A 377 4.33 -3.12 13.54
CA ASN A 377 3.27 -3.60 14.44
C ASN A 377 1.94 -2.81 14.32
N PHE A 378 1.92 -1.77 13.47
CA PHE A 378 0.81 -0.83 13.25
C PHE A 378 0.37 0.00 14.47
N ASN A 379 1.15 0.05 15.55
CA ASN A 379 0.94 0.93 16.71
C ASN A 379 2.29 1.11 17.43
N TYR A 380 3.01 2.17 17.05
CA TYR A 380 4.43 2.36 17.32
C TYR A 380 4.65 3.02 18.68
N ASP A 381 3.70 3.82 19.17
CA ASP A 381 3.74 4.37 20.53
C ASP A 381 3.12 3.45 21.61
N CYS A 382 2.44 2.39 21.15
CA CYS A 382 1.75 1.37 21.95
C CYS A 382 0.53 1.88 22.75
N ASP A 383 -0.17 2.91 22.25
CA ASP A 383 -1.40 3.45 22.84
C ASP A 383 -2.68 2.65 22.43
N GLY A 384 -3.86 3.26 22.38
CA GLY A 384 -5.11 2.62 21.98
C GLY A 384 -5.39 2.54 20.48
N HIS A 385 -4.72 3.34 19.65
CA HIS A 385 -5.00 3.49 18.22
C HIS A 385 -4.09 2.63 17.34
N PHE A 386 -4.38 2.53 16.03
CA PHE A 386 -3.58 1.72 15.09
C PHE A 386 -3.49 2.40 13.73
N GLY A 387 -2.29 2.47 13.15
CA GLY A 387 -2.03 3.00 11.82
C GLY A 387 -2.06 4.53 11.75
N GLU A 388 -1.63 5.21 12.82
CA GLU A 388 -1.69 6.66 12.90
C GLU A 388 -0.73 7.40 11.95
N SER A 389 -1.10 8.64 11.62
CA SER A 389 -0.30 9.55 10.79
C SER A 389 0.85 10.21 11.58
N PRO A 390 1.87 10.79 10.89
CA PRO A 390 3.08 11.34 11.51
C PRO A 390 2.86 12.54 12.43
N ASP A 391 1.65 13.10 12.39
CA ASP A 391 1.18 14.24 13.18
C ASP A 391 0.11 13.83 14.21
N ARG A 392 -0.14 12.53 14.43
CA ARG A 392 -1.09 12.01 15.42
C ARG A 392 -0.46 11.09 16.47
N ASN A 393 0.41 10.16 16.07
CA ASN A 393 1.14 9.30 17.01
C ASN A 393 2.09 10.03 17.95
N SER A 394 2.44 9.38 19.07
CA SER A 394 3.49 9.88 19.98
C SER A 394 4.93 9.51 19.53
N VAL A 395 5.10 8.83 18.38
CA VAL A 395 6.40 8.30 17.88
C VAL A 395 6.84 8.98 16.58
N ALA A 396 7.04 10.30 16.70
CA ALA A 396 8.06 11.09 15.99
C ALA A 396 8.11 11.00 14.44
N GLU A 397 7.23 11.77 13.78
CA GLU A 397 7.38 12.20 12.37
C GLU A 397 7.45 11.08 11.31
N ILE A 398 6.92 9.88 11.61
CA ILE A 398 6.71 8.79 10.64
C ILE A 398 5.28 8.23 10.72
N ASP A 399 4.79 7.64 9.63
CA ASP A 399 3.53 6.87 9.61
C ASP A 399 3.74 5.54 10.36
N GLU A 400 2.73 5.06 11.09
CA GLU A 400 2.79 3.72 11.74
C GLU A 400 2.42 2.56 10.79
N ALA A 401 1.89 2.91 9.62
CA ALA A 401 1.41 2.00 8.60
C ALA A 401 1.70 2.61 7.23
N ASP A 402 2.48 1.92 6.40
CA ASP A 402 2.84 2.41 5.05
C ASP A 402 1.77 2.15 3.97
N LEU A 403 0.77 1.35 4.31
CA LEU A 403 -0.38 0.96 3.49
C LEU A 403 0.00 0.22 2.18
N TYR A 404 1.18 -0.40 2.14
CA TYR A 404 1.62 -1.27 1.04
C TYR A 404 1.27 -2.74 1.33
N ALA A 405 0.69 -3.43 0.34
CA ALA A 405 0.06 -4.74 0.56
C ALA A 405 0.94 -5.93 0.10
N GLU A 406 1.58 -6.62 1.04
CA GLU A 406 2.38 -7.82 0.80
C GLU A 406 1.55 -8.95 0.18
N VAL A 407 0.31 -9.08 0.63
CA VAL A 407 -0.63 -10.12 0.23
C VAL A 407 -1.96 -9.50 -0.21
N TRP A 408 -2.63 -10.13 -1.19
CA TRP A 408 -3.98 -9.73 -1.56
C TRP A 408 -4.99 -10.28 -0.55
N ILE A 409 -5.79 -9.41 0.08
CA ILE A 409 -6.89 -9.82 0.95
C ILE A 409 -8.22 -9.71 0.21
N GLY A 410 -9.09 -10.67 0.45
CA GLY A 410 -10.54 -10.52 0.27
C GLY A 410 -11.28 -11.15 1.45
N ARG A 411 -12.56 -10.80 1.62
CA ARG A 411 -13.41 -11.31 2.70
C ARG A 411 -14.71 -11.89 2.16
N CYS A 412 -15.12 -13.01 2.72
CA CYS A 412 -16.46 -13.55 2.66
C CYS A 412 -17.13 -13.28 4.03
N CYS A 413 -17.81 -12.13 4.15
CA CYS A 413 -18.71 -11.83 5.25
C CYS A 413 -19.85 -12.86 5.23
N ALA A 414 -19.86 -13.76 6.21
CA ALA A 414 -20.80 -14.86 6.33
C ALA A 414 -20.68 -15.45 7.74
N ASP A 415 -21.81 -15.60 8.44
CA ASP A 415 -21.85 -16.15 9.79
C ASP A 415 -22.59 -17.49 9.82
N SER A 416 -22.89 -18.04 8.64
CA SER A 416 -23.62 -19.28 8.45
C SER A 416 -23.15 -20.10 7.25
N ASP A 417 -23.36 -21.41 7.32
CA ASP A 417 -23.12 -22.36 6.24
C ASP A 417 -23.88 -22.00 4.95
N GLU A 418 -25.14 -21.55 5.07
CA GLU A 418 -25.95 -21.13 3.92
C GLU A 418 -25.33 -19.91 3.20
N GLU A 419 -24.71 -18.98 3.93
CA GLU A 419 -24.06 -17.80 3.34
C GLU A 419 -22.73 -18.14 2.66
N VAL A 420 -21.93 -19.04 3.25
CA VAL A 420 -20.74 -19.61 2.62
C VAL A 420 -21.10 -20.36 1.35
N SER A 421 -22.13 -21.21 1.40
CA SER A 421 -22.66 -21.94 0.25
C SER A 421 -23.11 -21.01 -0.87
N ASN A 422 -23.86 -19.95 -0.53
CA ASN A 422 -24.23 -18.92 -1.47
C ASN A 422 -23.01 -18.19 -2.06
N PHE A 423 -22.00 -17.83 -1.27
CA PHE A 423 -20.77 -17.18 -1.73
C PHE A 423 -19.98 -18.08 -2.70
N VAL A 424 -19.72 -19.33 -2.31
CA VAL A 424 -18.97 -20.29 -3.13
C VAL A 424 -19.73 -20.62 -4.41
N MET A 425 -21.04 -20.92 -4.33
CA MET A 425 -21.89 -21.14 -5.50
C MET A 425 -21.78 -19.99 -6.51
N LYS A 426 -21.92 -18.74 -6.07
CA LYS A 426 -21.80 -17.55 -6.95
C LYS A 426 -20.41 -17.47 -7.56
N THR A 427 -19.36 -17.62 -6.76
CA THR A 427 -17.95 -17.54 -7.21
C THR A 427 -17.63 -18.60 -8.28
N LEU A 428 -17.99 -19.86 -8.04
CA LEU A 428 -17.72 -20.97 -8.95
C LEU A 428 -18.52 -20.85 -10.26
N ASN A 429 -19.82 -20.51 -10.18
CA ASN A 429 -20.64 -20.32 -11.37
C ASN A 429 -20.18 -19.12 -12.20
N TYR A 430 -19.73 -18.02 -11.58
CA TYR A 430 -19.18 -16.86 -12.30
C TYR A 430 -17.88 -17.23 -13.02
N ALA A 431 -16.93 -17.89 -12.33
CA ALA A 431 -15.64 -18.26 -12.89
C ALA A 431 -15.73 -19.27 -14.06
N GLN A 432 -16.81 -20.05 -14.14
CA GLN A 432 -17.08 -21.01 -15.21
C GLN A 432 -18.08 -20.49 -16.26
N SER A 433 -18.60 -19.27 -16.10
CA SER A 433 -19.62 -18.71 -17.00
C SER A 433 -19.04 -18.31 -18.36
N GLY A 434 -19.78 -18.64 -19.42
CA GLY A 434 -19.60 -18.10 -20.77
C GLY A 434 -20.82 -17.30 -21.24
N ASP A 435 -21.66 -16.83 -20.32
CA ASP A 435 -22.92 -16.17 -20.64
C ASP A 435 -22.69 -14.74 -21.21
N PRO A 436 -23.44 -14.31 -22.24
CA PRO A 436 -23.37 -12.95 -22.77
C PRO A 436 -23.49 -11.82 -21.74
N TYR A 437 -24.15 -12.01 -20.59
CA TYR A 437 -24.25 -10.96 -19.55
C TYR A 437 -22.88 -10.48 -19.06
N LEU A 438 -21.83 -11.30 -19.17
CA LEU A 438 -20.46 -10.93 -18.81
C LEU A 438 -19.89 -9.78 -19.67
N SER A 439 -20.55 -9.44 -20.78
CA SER A 439 -20.23 -8.26 -21.62
C SER A 439 -21.09 -7.04 -21.32
N GLU A 440 -22.03 -7.10 -20.38
CA GLU A 440 -22.93 -5.99 -20.02
C GLU A 440 -22.39 -5.23 -18.80
N ILE A 441 -22.26 -3.91 -18.90
CA ILE A 441 -21.90 -3.04 -17.76
C ILE A 441 -23.02 -2.04 -17.53
N MET A 442 -23.37 -1.78 -16.27
CA MET A 442 -24.32 -0.72 -15.90
C MET A 442 -23.65 0.31 -15.00
N PHE A 443 -23.58 1.55 -15.47
CA PHE A 443 -23.20 2.70 -14.66
C PHE A 443 -24.45 3.27 -13.96
N ILE A 444 -24.38 3.40 -12.63
CA ILE A 444 -25.45 3.95 -11.77
C ILE A 444 -24.91 5.17 -11.01
N GLY A 445 -25.75 6.18 -10.78
CA GLY A 445 -25.42 7.36 -9.96
C GLY A 445 -26.61 8.33 -9.86
N GLU A 446 -26.91 8.79 -8.65
CA GLU A 446 -28.06 9.67 -8.39
C GLU A 446 -27.62 11.16 -8.34
N ASP A 447 -28.54 12.10 -8.18
CA ASP A 447 -28.24 13.46 -7.70
C ASP A 447 -27.57 13.35 -6.32
N LEU A 448 -26.26 13.60 -6.29
CA LEU A 448 -25.44 13.46 -5.10
C LEU A 448 -25.48 14.73 -4.21
N GLY A 449 -26.12 15.81 -4.69
CA GLY A 449 -26.21 17.09 -4.03
C GLY A 449 -25.19 18.13 -4.51
N SER A 450 -25.56 19.41 -4.40
CA SER A 450 -24.90 20.56 -5.04
C SER A 450 -23.57 21.02 -4.39
N ALA A 451 -22.82 20.11 -3.77
CA ALA A 451 -21.52 20.37 -3.14
C ALA A 451 -20.49 19.25 -3.32
N PHE A 452 -20.80 18.18 -4.07
CA PHE A 452 -19.76 17.42 -4.78
C PHE A 452 -19.20 18.28 -5.93
N TYR A 453 -18.05 17.91 -6.49
CA TYR A 453 -17.43 18.65 -7.61
C TYR A 453 -18.34 18.67 -8.85
N PHE A 454 -19.08 17.58 -9.05
CA PHE A 454 -20.25 17.51 -9.93
C PHE A 454 -21.47 17.21 -9.06
N GLN A 455 -22.63 17.81 -9.38
CA GLN A 455 -23.85 17.53 -8.61
C GLN A 455 -24.35 16.10 -8.88
N TYR A 456 -24.26 15.63 -10.13
CA TYR A 456 -24.87 14.38 -10.53
C TYR A 456 -23.84 13.25 -10.65
N GLY A 457 -24.18 12.08 -10.10
CA GLY A 457 -23.34 10.89 -10.19
C GLY A 457 -23.03 10.49 -11.64
N GLY A 458 -23.90 10.84 -12.59
CA GLY A 458 -23.67 10.64 -14.02
C GLY A 458 -22.43 11.33 -14.58
N GLU A 459 -22.12 12.55 -14.13
CA GLU A 459 -20.96 13.31 -14.59
C GLU A 459 -19.65 12.60 -14.15
N TYR A 460 -19.63 12.05 -12.93
CA TYR A 460 -18.54 11.19 -12.44
C TYR A 460 -18.44 9.85 -13.20
N LYS A 461 -19.55 9.31 -13.72
CA LYS A 461 -19.52 8.09 -14.55
C LYS A 461 -19.07 8.39 -15.99
N ASP A 462 -19.50 9.52 -16.57
CA ASP A 462 -19.04 9.99 -17.88
C ASP A 462 -17.51 10.21 -17.89
N LEU A 463 -16.91 10.69 -16.79
CA LEU A 463 -15.44 10.77 -16.65
C LEU A 463 -14.72 9.42 -16.77
N MET A 464 -15.37 8.29 -16.49
CA MET A 464 -14.76 6.96 -16.51
C MET A 464 -15.18 6.11 -17.72
N GLU A 465 -16.11 6.58 -18.55
CA GLU A 465 -16.62 5.86 -19.73
C GLU A 465 -15.51 5.41 -20.69
N TYR A 466 -14.45 6.22 -20.86
CA TYR A 466 -13.34 5.91 -21.76
C TYR A 466 -12.49 4.70 -21.31
N LEU A 467 -12.62 4.25 -20.06
CA LEU A 467 -11.97 3.06 -19.52
C LEU A 467 -12.73 1.76 -19.85
N VAL A 468 -14.01 1.85 -20.25
CA VAL A 468 -14.82 0.69 -20.58
C VAL A 468 -14.36 0.12 -21.94
N PRO A 469 -13.93 -1.16 -22.01
CA PRO A 469 -13.44 -1.71 -23.27
C PRO A 469 -14.57 -1.79 -24.31
N SER A 470 -14.27 -1.44 -25.57
CA SER A 470 -15.27 -1.26 -26.64
C SER A 470 -15.99 -2.54 -27.11
N ASN A 471 -15.69 -3.68 -26.48
CA ASN A 471 -16.41 -4.95 -26.63
C ASN A 471 -17.49 -5.18 -25.55
N TYR A 472 -17.69 -4.24 -24.63
CA TYR A 472 -18.77 -4.28 -23.63
C TYR A 472 -19.96 -3.42 -24.07
N ASN A 473 -21.17 -3.92 -23.79
CA ASN A 473 -22.41 -3.18 -23.92
C ASN A 473 -22.65 -2.38 -22.63
N MET A 474 -22.50 -1.05 -22.69
CA MET A 474 -22.66 -0.20 -21.52
C MET A 474 -24.07 0.45 -21.45
N HIS A 475 -24.69 0.32 -20.29
CA HIS A 475 -25.96 0.93 -19.92
C HIS A 475 -25.71 2.07 -18.94
N LYS A 476 -26.43 3.19 -19.10
CA LYS A 476 -26.34 4.37 -18.25
C LYS A 476 -27.67 4.56 -17.51
N LEU A 477 -27.61 4.52 -16.18
CA LEU A 477 -28.78 4.56 -15.28
C LEU A 477 -28.55 5.61 -14.19
N TYR A 478 -28.46 6.87 -14.60
CA TYR A 478 -28.05 7.96 -13.72
C TYR A 478 -28.65 9.32 -14.04
N ASP A 479 -28.62 10.18 -13.02
CA ASP A 479 -28.97 11.59 -13.11
C ASP A 479 -27.86 12.40 -13.80
N ASN A 480 -28.23 13.51 -14.44
CA ASN A 480 -27.35 14.49 -15.10
C ASN A 480 -28.08 15.85 -15.23
N GLU A 481 -27.43 16.92 -15.71
CA GLU A 481 -28.06 18.24 -15.80
C GLU A 481 -29.34 18.21 -16.67
N GLY A 482 -30.50 18.46 -16.03
CA GLY A 482 -31.81 18.45 -16.68
C GLY A 482 -32.39 17.06 -16.96
N TYR A 483 -31.76 15.98 -16.49
CA TYR A 483 -32.26 14.61 -16.57
C TYR A 483 -32.15 13.89 -15.22
N THR A 484 -33.30 13.65 -14.57
CA THR A 484 -33.39 12.74 -13.43
C THR A 484 -33.95 11.40 -13.89
N TRP A 485 -33.24 10.31 -13.64
CA TRP A 485 -33.71 8.96 -13.87
C TRP A 485 -34.73 8.55 -12.79
N TYR A 486 -36.00 8.63 -13.13
CA TYR A 486 -37.04 8.00 -12.31
C TYR A 486 -37.28 6.55 -12.76
N PRO A 487 -37.14 5.54 -11.87
CA PRO A 487 -37.71 4.23 -12.11
C PRO A 487 -39.23 4.40 -12.26
N ASN A 488 -39.75 4.06 -13.44
CA ASN A 488 -41.19 4.06 -13.68
C ASN A 488 -41.83 2.89 -12.92
N LEU A 489 -42.20 3.13 -11.65
CA LEU A 489 -42.96 2.20 -10.82
C LEU A 489 -44.20 1.70 -11.58
N LYS A 490 -44.25 0.41 -11.87
CA LYS A 490 -45.26 -0.30 -12.66
C LYS A 490 -45.56 -1.67 -12.06
#